data_AF-A0A3A0DJ83-F1
#
_entry.id   AF-A0A3A0DJ83-F1
#
_cell.length_a   1.000
_cell.length_b   1.000
_cell.length_c   1.000
_cell.angle_alpha   90.00
_cell.angle_beta   90.00
_cell.angle_gamma   90.00
#
_symmetry.space_group_name_H-M   'P 1'
#
loop_
_entity.id
_entity.type
_entity.pdbx_description
1 polymer ?
#
loop_
_entity_poly.entity_id
_entity_poly.type
_entity_poly.pdbx_seq_one_letter_code
_entity_poly.pdbx_strand_id
1 'polypeptide(L)' 'MQIRLSGKAAEIVEAQIASGLYTNAADFISDIVLRADEFNQLKLERLRREVSIGLEEIKRGDVVEVDLEDILNADVK' A
#
# COMPACT_ATOMS: atom_id res chain seq x y z
N MET A 1 -21.95 2.50 16.50
CA MET A 1 -20.50 2.77 16.65
C MET A 1 -20.30 4.28 16.61
N GLN A 2 -19.59 4.87 17.57
CA GLN A 2 -19.33 6.32 17.60
C GLN A 2 -17.83 6.55 17.44
N ILE A 3 -17.43 7.16 16.33
CA ILE A 3 -16.03 7.52 16.05
C ILE A 3 -15.91 9.03 16.19
N ARG A 4 -14.92 9.48 16.96
CA ARG A 4 -14.57 10.91 17.08
C ARG A 4 -13.31 11.16 16.27
N LEU A 5 -13.41 12.09 15.32
CA LEU A 5 -12.29 12.54 14.52
C LEU A 5 -11.70 13.81 15.13
N SER A 6 -10.39 13.99 14.99
CA SER A 6 -9.68 15.15 15.53
C SER A 6 -8.52 15.57 14.63
N GLY A 7 -8.15 16.84 14.71
CA GLY A 7 -7.04 17.40 13.93
C GLY A 7 -7.27 17.25 12.42
N LYS A 8 -6.19 16.94 11.70
CA LYS A 8 -6.19 16.87 10.23
C LYS A 8 -7.22 15.89 9.64
N ALA A 9 -7.57 14.83 10.36
CA ALA A 9 -8.59 13.90 9.91
C ALA A 9 -9.99 14.53 9.86
N ALA A 10 -10.32 15.40 10.82
CA ALA A 10 -11.60 16.13 10.82
C ALA A 10 -11.63 17.14 9.66
N GLU A 11 -10.54 17.89 9.45
CA GLU A 11 -10.42 18.86 8.36
C GLU A 11 -10.59 18.22 6.97
N ILE A 12 -9.99 17.05 6.74
CA ILE A 12 -10.10 16.32 5.48
C ILE A 12 -11.55 15.87 5.24
N VAL A 13 -12.22 15.37 6.28
CA VAL A 13 -13.61 14.89 6.19
C VAL A 13 -14.55 16.06 5.90
N GLU A 14 -14.38 17.19 6.58
CA GLU A 14 -15.16 18.41 6.33
C GLU A 14 -14.95 18.93 4.90
N ALA A 15 -13.70 18.97 4.42
CA ALA A 15 -13.40 19.39 3.06
C ALA A 15 -14.05 18.49 1.99
N GLN A 16 -14.13 17.18 2.24
CA GLN A 16 -14.73 16.23 1.29
C GLN A 16 -16.24 16.18 1.31
N ILE A 17 -16.87 16.57 2.41
CA ILE A 17 -18.32 16.82 2.44
C ILE A 17 -18.61 18.15 1.73
N ALA A 18 -17.81 19.19 2.00
CA ALA A 18 -17.97 20.51 1.40
C ALA A 18 -17.76 20.50 -0.13
N SER A 19 -16.96 19.56 -0.66
CA SER A 19 -16.78 19.37 -2.10
C SER A 19 -18.04 18.79 -2.79
N GLY A 20 -19.00 18.29 -2.02
CA GLY A 20 -20.21 17.62 -2.52
C GLY A 20 -19.95 16.19 -3.04
N LEU A 21 -18.71 15.69 -2.92
CA LEU A 21 -18.36 14.33 -3.35
C LEU A 21 -18.97 13.26 -2.45
N TYR A 22 -19.17 13.60 -1.17
CA TYR A 22 -19.80 12.71 -0.18
C TYR A 22 -20.94 13.43 0.53
N THR A 23 -22.04 12.71 0.77
CA THR A 23 -23.24 13.28 1.42
C THR A 23 -23.04 13.50 2.91
N ASN A 24 -22.24 12.66 3.56
CA ASN A 24 -21.94 12.77 4.98
C ASN A 24 -20.58 12.13 5.33
N ALA A 25 -20.14 12.34 6.58
CA ALA A 25 -18.87 11.81 7.07
C ALA A 25 -18.81 10.28 7.09
N ALA A 26 -19.93 9.60 7.36
CA ALA A 26 -19.96 8.14 7.43
C ALA A 26 -19.74 7.50 6.05
N ASP A 27 -20.31 8.08 4.99
CA ASP A 27 -20.12 7.61 3.61
C ASP A 27 -18.64 7.71 3.21
N PHE A 28 -18.03 8.87 3.49
CA PHE A 28 -16.62 9.11 3.19
C PHE A 28 -15.67 8.19 3.98
N ILE A 29 -15.90 8.06 5.30
CA ILE A 29 -15.07 7.21 6.16
C ILE A 29 -15.21 5.73 5.75
N SER A 30 -16.42 5.29 5.42
CA SER A 30 -16.65 3.90 4.98
C SER A 30 -15.91 3.62 3.67
N ASP A 31 -15.99 4.50 2.69
CA ASP A 31 -15.28 4.37 1.41
C ASP A 31 -13.76 4.34 1.61
N ILE A 32 -13.21 5.25 2.41
CA ILE A 32 -11.77 5.26 2.70
C ILE A 32 -11.31 3.99 3.41
N VAL A 33 -12.06 3.50 4.40
CA VAL A 33 -11.68 2.30 5.14
C VAL A 33 -11.65 1.09 4.22
N LEU A 34 -12.64 0.94 3.34
CA LEU A 34 -12.68 -0.13 2.35
C LEU A 34 -11.50 -0.02 1.38
N ARG A 35 -11.25 1.17 0.81
CA ARG A 35 -10.11 1.38 -0.10
C ARG A 35 -8.77 1.14 0.56
N ALA A 36 -8.61 1.52 1.83
CA ALA A 36 -7.39 1.27 2.58
C ALA A 36 -7.17 -0.23 2.79
N ASP A 37 -8.23 -0.98 3.09
CA ASP A 37 -8.16 -2.43 3.22
C ASP A 37 -7.81 -3.09 1.87
N GLU A 38 -8.52 -2.75 0.80
CA GLU A 38 -8.24 -3.23 -0.55
C GLU A 38 -6.80 -2.93 -0.99
N PHE A 39 -6.33 -1.70 -0.77
CA PHE A 39 -4.95 -1.31 -1.08
C PHE A 39 -3.92 -2.15 -0.31
N ASN A 40 -4.16 -2.38 0.98
CA ASN A 40 -3.26 -3.18 1.81
C ASN A 40 -3.27 -4.65 1.38
N GLN A 41 -4.45 -5.20 1.04
CA GLN A 41 -4.57 -6.56 0.52
C GLN A 41 -3.81 -6.71 -0.80
N LEU A 42 -4.00 -5.80 -1.76
CA LEU A 42 -3.28 -5.81 -3.04
C LEU A 42 -1.75 -5.72 -2.85
N LYS A 43 -1.29 -4.85 -1.94
CA LYS A 43 0.14 -4.72 -1.63
C LYS A 43 0.70 -6.02 -1.04
N LEU A 44 -0.05 -6.65 -0.15
CA LEU A 44 0.34 -7.90 0.49
C LEU A 44 0.35 -9.07 -0.50
N GLU A 45 -0.66 -9.17 -1.37
CA GLU A 45 -0.72 -10.16 -2.44
C GLU A 45 0.47 -10.02 -3.39
N ARG A 46 0.78 -8.79 -3.81
CA ARG A 46 1.96 -8.53 -4.64
C ARG A 46 3.23 -8.97 -3.93
N LEU A 47 3.43 -8.57 -2.67
CA LEU A 47 4.61 -8.98 -1.91
C LEU A 47 4.72 -10.51 -1.81
N ARG A 48 3.62 -11.19 -1.49
CA ARG A 48 3.58 -12.65 -1.42
C ARG A 48 3.93 -13.30 -2.75
N ARG A 49 3.44 -12.75 -3.85
CA ARG A 49 3.77 -13.22 -5.20
C ARG A 49 5.27 -13.08 -5.48
N GLU A 50 5.85 -11.89 -5.28
CA GLU A 50 7.28 -11.66 -5.53
C GLU A 50 8.16 -12.55 -4.65
N VAL A 51 7.81 -12.72 -3.37
CA VAL A 51 8.52 -13.65 -2.47
C VAL A 51 8.41 -15.09 -2.96
N SER A 52 7.23 -15.52 -3.41
CA SER A 52 7.05 -16.87 -3.95
C SER A 52 7.93 -17.13 -5.17
N ILE A 53 8.03 -16.15 -6.08
CA ILE A 53 8.90 -16.22 -7.26
C ILE A 53 10.36 -16.39 -6.82
N GLY A 54 10.85 -15.53 -5.93
CA GLY A 54 12.24 -15.63 -5.44
C GLY A 54 12.53 -16.95 -4.73
N LEU A 55 11.57 -17.48 -3.95
CA LEU A 55 11.71 -18.80 -3.32
C LEU A 55 11.76 -19.95 -4.34
N GLU A 56 11.00 -19.85 -5.44
CA GLU A 56 11.04 -20.83 -6.53
C GLU A 56 12.37 -20.77 -7.29
N GLU A 57 12.88 -19.57 -7.58
CA GLU A 57 14.19 -19.36 -8.20
C GLU A 57 15.31 -19.96 -7.34
N ILE A 58 15.30 -19.70 -6.03
CA ILE A 58 16.24 -20.32 -5.08
C ILE A 58 16.17 -21.84 -5.13
N LYS A 59 14.95 -22.42 -5.15
CA LYS A 59 14.77 -23.88 -5.22
C LYS A 59 15.29 -24.49 -6.53
N ARG A 60 15.22 -23.76 -7.64
CA ARG A 60 15.79 -24.19 -8.92
C ARG A 60 17.31 -24.02 -8.99
N GLY A 61 17.89 -23.29 -8.06
CA GLY A 61 19.31 -22.92 -8.08
C GLY A 61 19.60 -21.73 -8.99
N ASP A 62 18.57 -20.97 -9.39
CA ASP A 62 18.70 -19.73 -10.17
C ASP A 62 19.16 -18.58 -9.25
N VAL A 63 20.34 -18.72 -8.66
CA VAL A 63 20.93 -17.76 -7.71
C VAL A 63 22.34 -17.40 -8.15
N VAL A 64 22.72 -16.15 -7.88
CA VAL A 64 24.09 -15.66 -8.07
C VAL A 64 24.64 -15.20 -6.72
N GLU A 65 25.95 -15.31 -6.56
CA GLU A 65 26.63 -14.68 -5.43
C GLU A 65 26.50 -13.16 -5.57
N VAL A 66 26.13 -12.50 -4.48
CA VAL A 66 25.84 -11.06 -4.48
C VAL A 66 26.98 -10.31 -3.82
N ASP A 67 27.66 -9.46 -4.59
CA ASP A 67 28.53 -8.41 -4.07
C ASP A 67 27.78 -7.07 -4.08
N LEU A 68 27.85 -6.35 -2.96
CA LEU A 68 27.23 -5.03 -2.81
C LEU A 68 27.90 -3.98 -3.73
N GLU A 69 29.20 -4.12 -4.00
CA GLU A 69 29.91 -3.23 -4.93
C GLU A 69 29.41 -3.42 -6.37
N ASP A 70 29.11 -4.66 -6.77
CA ASP A 70 28.59 -4.96 -8.10
C ASP A 70 27.16 -4.43 -8.29
N ILE A 71 26.31 -4.50 -7.26
CA ILE A 71 24.94 -3.95 -7.32
C ILE A 71 24.97 -2.44 -7.49
N LEU A 72 25.79 -1.73 -6.70
CA LEU A 72 25.84 -0.27 -6.72
C LEU A 72 26.40 0.27 -8.04
N ASN A 73 27.26 -0.50 -8.71
CA ASN A 73 27.85 -0.15 -10.00
C ASN A 73 27.01 -0.62 -11.20
N ALA A 74 26.02 -1.51 -11.00
CA ALA A 74 25.16 -2.03 -12.07
C ALA A 74 24.15 -1.01 -12.61
N ASP A 75 23.77 -0.01 -11.81
CA ASP A 75 22.83 1.06 -12.21
C ASP A 75 23.50 2.24 -12.96
N VAL A 76 24.82 2.19 -13.21
CA VAL A 76 25.57 3.21 -13.95
C VAL A 76 25.94 2.69 -15.34
N LYS A 77 24.95 2.50 -16.21
CA LYS A 77 25.14 2.43 -17.67
C LYS A 77 23.94 2.99 -18.43
#